data_AF-A0A7C4CZC1-F1
#
_entry.id   AF-A0A7C4CZC1-F1
#
_cell.length_a   1.000
_cell.length_b   1.000
_cell.length_c   1.000
_cell.angle_alpha   90.00
_cell.angle_beta   90.00
_cell.angle_gamma   90.00
#
_symmetry.space_group_name_H-M   'P 1'
#
loop_
_entity.id
_entity.type
_entity.pdbx_description
1 polymer ?
#
loop_
_entity_poly.entity_id
_entity_poly.type
_entity_poly.pdbx_seq_one_letter_code
_entity_poly.pdbx_strand_id
1 'polypeptide(L)' 'MKYMVILSIILSVIFLFASIEAQTVTVYIEINKMKVSPGETFLANVIIDPAEKGISAVDVILSFNPEVLEALNISKGRL' A
#
# COMPACT_ATOMS: atom_id res chain seq x y z
N MET A 1 -44.49 -7.24 20.87
CA MET A 1 -43.38 -8.11 21.37
C MET A 1 -42.85 -9.08 20.32
N LYS A 2 -43.69 -9.89 19.66
CA LYS A 2 -43.27 -10.92 18.69
C LYS A 2 -42.42 -10.39 17.51
N TYR A 3 -42.81 -9.26 16.90
CA TYR A 3 -42.05 -8.61 15.82
C TYR A 3 -40.72 -7.99 16.28
N MET A 4 -40.64 -7.56 17.54
CA MET A 4 -39.43 -6.96 18.13
C MET A 4 -38.34 -8.02 18.35
N VAL A 5 -38.74 -9.23 18.75
CA VAL A 5 -37.86 -10.39 18.88
C VAL A 5 -37.36 -10.86 17.50
N ILE A 6 -38.24 -10.92 16.51
CA ILE A 6 -37.88 -11.30 15.13
C ILE A 6 -36.87 -10.31 14.53
N LEU A 7 -37.08 -9.00 14.71
CA LEU A 7 -36.16 -7.97 14.23
C LEU A 7 -34.78 -8.06 14.90
N SER A 8 -34.75 -8.34 16.21
CA SER A 8 -33.49 -8.51 16.95
C SER A 8 -32.70 -9.73 16.45
N ILE A 9 -33.38 -10.83 16.12
CA ILE A 9 -32.72 -12.04 15.59
C ILE A 9 -32.11 -11.73 14.22
N ILE A 10 -32.87 -11.10 13.31
CA ILE A 10 -32.38 -10.74 11.97
C ILE A 10 -31.16 -9.84 12.06
N LEU A 11 -31.18 -8.82 12.93
CA LEU A 11 -30.05 -7.90 13.10
C LEU A 11 -28.80 -8.61 13.64
N SER A 12 -28.97 -9.51 14.62
CA SER A 12 -27.85 -10.30 15.16
C SER A 12 -27.25 -11.28 14.14
N VAL A 13 -28.08 -11.84 13.26
CA VAL A 13 -27.63 -12.74 12.19
C VAL A 13 -26.86 -11.96 11.12
N ILE A 14 -27.26 -10.73 10.78
CA ILE A 14 -26.52 -9.87 9.84
C ILE A 14 -25.12 -9.54 10.35
N PHE A 15 -24.97 -9.27 11.65
CA PHE A 15 -23.66 -9.02 12.26
C PHE A 15 -22.73 -10.25 12.26
N LEU A 16 -23.28 -11.47 12.28
CA LEU A 16 -22.51 -12.72 12.18
C LEU A 16 -21.91 -12.95 10.79
N PHE A 17 -22.47 -12.32 9.75
CA PHE A 17 -22.01 -12.43 8.36
C PHE A 17 -21.15 -11.25 7.90
N ALA A 18 -20.82 -10.31 8.78
CA ALA A 18 -19.87 -9.25 8.46
C ALA A 18 -18.47 -9.85 8.33
N SER A 19 -18.06 -10.18 7.10
CA SER A 19 -16.71 -10.59 6.79
C SER A 19 -15.77 -9.39 6.87
N ILE A 20 -14.79 -9.45 7.76
CA ILE A 20 -13.67 -8.51 7.76
C ILE A 20 -12.72 -9.00 6.65
N GLU A 21 -12.85 -8.44 5.45
CA GLU A 21 -11.85 -8.68 4.41
C GLU A 21 -10.51 -8.10 4.84
N ALA A 22 -9.46 -8.94 4.79
CA ALA A 22 -8.10 -8.50 4.99
C ALA A 22 -7.70 -7.66 3.76
N GLN A 23 -7.77 -6.34 3.91
CA GLN A 23 -7.34 -5.43 2.85
C GLN A 23 -5.82 -5.40 2.79
N THR A 24 -5.28 -5.61 1.61
CA THR A 24 -3.84 -5.65 1.36
C THR A 24 -3.33 -4.26 1.00
N VAL A 25 -2.28 -3.81 1.68
CA VAL A 25 -1.47 -2.66 1.25
C VAL A 25 -0.55 -3.13 0.13
N THR A 26 -0.52 -2.40 -0.98
CA THR A 26 0.38 -2.74 -2.09
C THR A 26 1.59 -1.82 -2.06
N VAL A 27 2.79 -2.41 -2.02
CA VAL A 27 4.05 -1.67 -2.13
C VAL A 27 4.73 -2.09 -3.41
N TYR A 28 5.11 -1.12 -4.24
CA TYR A 28 5.78 -1.38 -5.51
C TYR A 28 6.75 -0.26 -5.88
N ILE A 29 7.61 -0.56 -6.86
CA ILE A 29 8.62 0.38 -7.34
C ILE A 29 8.36 0.66 -8.81
N GLU A 30 8.23 1.94 -9.16
CA GLU A 30 8.18 2.39 -10.55
C GLU A 30 9.53 2.98 -10.96
N ILE A 31 10.11 2.44 -12.04
CA ILE A 31 11.35 2.94 -12.63
C ILE A 31 10.99 3.69 -13.91
N ASN A 32 11.36 4.96 -14.02
CA ASN A 32 11.01 5.76 -15.20
C ASN A 32 11.83 5.41 -16.46
N LYS A 33 13.00 4.78 -16.30
CA LYS A 33 13.88 4.34 -17.39
C LYS A 33 14.53 2.99 -17.06
N MET A 34 14.22 1.97 -17.85
CA MET A 34 14.78 0.63 -17.65
C MET A 34 16.16 0.41 -18.30
N LYS A 35 16.58 1.33 -19.17
CA LYS A 35 17.89 1.32 -19.82
C LYS A 35 18.44 2.73 -19.75
N VAL A 36 19.67 2.84 -19.28
CA VAL A 36 20.41 4.09 -19.14
C VAL A 36 21.86 3.87 -19.56
N SER A 37 22.49 4.91 -20.06
CA SER A 37 23.92 4.93 -20.32
C SER A 37 24.69 5.36 -19.06
N PRO A 38 25.98 5.01 -18.93
CA PRO A 38 26.80 5.50 -17.83
C PRO A 38 26.76 7.04 -17.71
N GLY A 39 26.58 7.53 -16.49
CA GLY A 39 26.47 8.97 -16.19
C GLY A 39 25.05 9.55 -16.33
N GLU A 40 24.08 8.81 -16.89
CA GLU A 40 22.69 9.25 -16.89
C GLU A 40 21.99 8.99 -15.55
N THR A 41 21.04 9.87 -15.21
CA THR A 41 20.18 9.71 -14.03
C THR A 41 18.81 9.17 -14.43
N PHE A 42 18.25 8.31 -13.57
CA PHE A 42 16.87 7.84 -13.62
C PHE A 42 16.22 7.98 -12.23
N LEU A 43 14.90 7.80 -12.18
CA LEU A 43 14.11 7.85 -10.95
C LEU A 43 13.55 6.47 -10.64
N ALA A 44 13.64 6.10 -9.37
CA ALA A 44 12.97 4.95 -8.78
C ALA A 44 11.98 5.48 -7.73
N ASN A 45 10.69 5.38 -8.01
CA ASN A 45 9.62 5.79 -7.11
C ASN A 45 9.17 4.59 -6.30
N VAL A 46 9.29 4.67 -4.98
CA VAL A 46 8.64 3.71 -4.06
C VAL A 46 7.23 4.20 -3.81
N ILE A 47 6.24 3.40 -4.20
CA ILE A 47 4.83 3.73 -4.08
C ILE A 47 4.18 2.78 -3.07
N ILE A 48 3.38 3.36 -2.19
CA ILE A 48 2.60 2.63 -1.20
C ILE A 48 1.14 3.00 -1.41
N ASP A 49 0.36 2.02 -1.87
CA ASP A 49 -1.09 2.13 -2.03
C ASP A 49 -1.80 1.58 -0.78
N PRO A 50 -2.43 2.45 0.03
CA PRO A 50 -3.19 2.06 1.22
C PRO A 50 -4.53 1.36 0.90
N ALA A 51 -4.96 1.37 -0.36
CA ALA A 51 -6.34 1.19 -0.75
C ALA A 51 -7.27 2.15 0.02
N GLU A 52 -8.31 1.65 0.71
CA GLU A 52 -9.32 2.49 1.38
C GLU A 52 -9.01 2.83 2.85
N LYS A 53 -7.92 2.31 3.42
CA LYS A 53 -7.55 2.60 4.82
C LYS A 53 -6.21 3.30 4.90
N GLY A 54 -6.13 4.33 5.75
CA GLY A 54 -4.88 5.05 5.99
C GLY A 54 -3.78 4.15 6.57
N ILE A 55 -2.53 4.54 6.33
CA ILE A 55 -1.35 3.86 6.88
C ILE A 55 -0.80 4.68 8.04
N SER A 56 -0.52 4.03 9.17
CA SER A 56 0.08 4.69 10.34
C SER A 56 1.58 4.92 10.17
N ALA A 57 2.31 3.94 9.62
CA ALA A 57 3.74 4.01 9.34
C ALA A 57 4.14 3.01 8.25
N VAL A 58 5.22 3.32 7.53
CA VAL A 58 5.87 2.43 6.57
C VAL A 58 7.37 2.50 6.80
N ASP A 59 8.02 1.34 6.74
CA ASP A 59 9.47 1.22 6.60
C ASP A 59 9.79 0.47 5.30
N VAL A 60 10.66 1.03 4.46
CA VAL A 60 11.06 0.43 3.17
C VAL A 60 12.57 0.45 3.03
N ILE A 61 13.13 -0.72 2.72
CA ILE A 61 14.55 -0.90 2.44
C ILE A 61 14.70 -1.21 0.94
N LEU A 62 15.39 -0.32 0.22
CA LEU A 62 15.75 -0.52 -1.19
C LEU A 62 17.26 -0.72 -1.29
N SER A 63 17.67 -1.91 -1.73
CA SER A 63 19.07 -2.27 -1.94
C SER A 63 19.44 -2.21 -3.42
N PHE A 64 20.64 -1.71 -3.72
CA PHE A 64 21.23 -1.68 -5.05
C PHE A 64 22.73 -1.98 -4.98
N ASN A 65 23.35 -2.31 -6.12
CA ASN A 65 24.80 -2.49 -6.18
C ASN A 65 25.51 -1.10 -6.24
N PRO A 66 26.29 -0.72 -5.21
CA PRO A 66 26.94 0.58 -5.16
C PRO A 66 28.11 0.73 -6.16
N GLU A 67 28.61 -0.37 -6.74
CA GLU A 67 29.63 -0.30 -7.81
C GLU A 67 29.02 0.13 -9.16
N VAL A 68 27.69 0.07 -9.30
CA VAL A 68 26.96 0.34 -10.55
C VAL A 68 26.09 1.59 -10.44
N LEU A 69 25.49 1.81 -9.28
CA LEU A 69 24.53 2.89 -9.04
C LEU A 69 24.92 3.72 -7.82
N GLU A 70 24.63 5.01 -7.89
CA GLU A 70 24.77 5.96 -6.78
C GLU A 70 23.42 6.62 -6.50
N ALA A 71 23.02 6.67 -5.23
CA ALA A 71 21.83 7.39 -4.81
C ALA A 71 22.13 8.89 -4.68
N LEU A 72 21.72 9.68 -5.67
CA LEU A 72 22.01 11.12 -5.71
C LEU A 72 21.10 11.95 -4.79
N ASN A 73 19.83 11.59 -4.67
CA ASN A 73 18.86 12.30 -3.84
C ASN A 73 17.71 11.38 -3.43
N ILE A 74 17.18 11.58 -2.23
CA ILE A 74 15.96 10.95 -1.74
C ILE A 74 14.99 12.05 -1.34
N SER A 75 13.84 12.09 -2.00
CA SER A 75 12.79 13.07 -1.72
C SER A 75 11.47 12.37 -1.43
N LYS A 76 10.69 12.95 -0.52
CA LYS A 76 9.34 12.47 -0.24
C LYS A 76 8.44 12.66 -1.49
N GLY A 77 7.69 11.61 -1.83
CA GLY A 77 6.62 11.70 -2.83
C GLY A 77 5.47 12.61 -2.39
N ARG A 78 4.62 13.00 -3.34
CA ARG A 78 3.38 13.74 -3.03
C ARG A 78 2.27 12.72 -2.72
N LEU A 79 1.37 13.11 -1.81
CA LEU A 79 0.14 12.36 -1.51
C LEU A 79 -0.92 12.62 -2.59
#